data_AF-X1PKR1-F1
#
_entry.id   AF-X1PKR1-F1
#
_cell.length_a   1.000
_cell.length_b   1.000
_cell.length_c   1.000
_cell.angle_alpha   90.00
_cell.angle_beta   90.00
_cell.angle_gamma   90.00
#
_symmetry.space_group_name_H-M   'P 1'
#
loop_
_entity.id
_entity.type
_entity.pdbx_description
1 polymer ?
#
loop_
_entity_poly.entity_id
_entity_poly.type
_entity_poly.pdbx_seq_one_letter_code
_entity_poly.pdbx_strand_id
1 'polypeptide(L)'
;MGELPDDSIDQMVTDPPYAIGFMNKSWDKFQKKKSTASQVVSWMSPTMKKDTRGMMEFFTPIWREALRVLKPGAFAFVMCIPRQDCLARMIISLEDAGFNVGFSPILHAFASGFPKAQNIGKAVDKRLGAEREIIGQRIRG
;
A
#
# COMPACT_ATOMS: atom_id res chain seq x y z
N MET A 1 2.78 2.31 -21.36
CA MET A 1 1.56 3.03 -21.78
C MET A 1 1.83 4.11 -22.81
N GLY A 2 3.01 4.78 -22.82
CA GLY A 2 3.29 5.87 -23.76
C GLY A 2 3.24 5.52 -25.26
N GLU A 3 3.29 4.24 -25.64
CA GLU A 3 3.17 3.79 -27.04
C GLU A 3 1.74 3.35 -27.41
N LEU A 4 0.83 3.26 -26.45
CA LEU A 4 -0.55 2.84 -26.69
C LEU A 4 -1.39 4.02 -27.22
N PRO A 5 -2.23 3.82 -28.24
CA PRO A 5 -3.14 4.85 -28.72
C PRO A 5 -4.15 5.26 -27.63
N ASP A 6 -4.69 6.46 -27.77
CA ASP A 6 -5.82 6.93 -26.99
C ASP A 6 -7.02 5.98 -27.17
N ASP A 7 -7.86 5.84 -26.16
CA ASP A 7 -9.12 5.07 -26.21
C ASP A 7 -8.96 3.65 -26.81
N SER A 8 -7.86 2.96 -26.51
CA SER A 8 -7.53 1.67 -27.11
C SER A 8 -7.79 0.47 -26.19
N ILE A 9 -7.99 0.70 -24.90
CA ILE A 9 -8.11 -0.33 -23.87
C ILE A 9 -9.56 -0.39 -23.34
N ASP A 10 -10.14 -1.59 -23.35
CA ASP A 10 -11.52 -1.86 -22.89
C ASP A 10 -11.64 -2.01 -21.36
N GLN A 11 -10.56 -2.40 -20.68
CA GLN A 11 -10.54 -2.63 -19.23
C GLN A 11 -9.12 -2.52 -18.66
N MET A 12 -8.99 -1.94 -17.47
CA MET A 12 -7.76 -2.00 -16.68
C MET A 12 -7.94 -2.88 -15.45
N VAL A 13 -6.99 -3.77 -15.19
CA VAL A 13 -6.86 -4.51 -13.92
C VAL A 13 -5.41 -4.39 -13.47
N THR A 14 -5.16 -3.82 -12.29
CA THR A 14 -3.79 -3.52 -11.86
C THR A 14 -3.61 -3.67 -10.35
N ASP A 15 -2.38 -3.97 -9.96
CA ASP A 15 -1.93 -4.13 -8.57
C ASP A 15 -0.73 -3.22 -8.28
N PRO A 16 -0.96 -1.91 -8.03
CA PRO A 16 0.10 -0.94 -7.83
C PRO A 16 0.79 -1.10 -6.46
N PRO A 17 1.97 -0.48 -6.26
CA PRO A 17 2.62 -0.43 -4.94
C PRO A 17 1.74 0.23 -3.84
N TYR A 18 1.88 -0.24 -2.60
CA TYR A 18 1.04 0.13 -1.44
C TYR A 18 1.76 0.93 -0.36
N ALA A 19 3.03 1.30 -0.61
CA ALA A 19 3.88 2.00 0.34
C ALA A 19 4.04 1.27 1.68
N ILE A 20 4.09 -0.07 1.66
CA ILE A 20 4.28 -0.87 2.87
C ILE A 20 5.74 -1.29 3.07
N GLY A 21 6.61 -1.04 2.09
CA GLY A 21 7.99 -1.51 2.09
C GLY A 21 8.06 -3.02 1.92
N PHE A 22 7.21 -3.57 1.03
CA PHE A 22 7.07 -5.00 0.78
C PHE A 22 8.45 -5.66 0.56
N MET A 23 8.77 -6.63 1.42
CA MET A 23 10.06 -7.33 1.43
C MET A 23 11.30 -6.40 1.36
N ASN A 24 11.19 -5.21 1.96
CA ASN A 24 12.23 -4.18 1.95
C ASN A 24 12.62 -3.69 0.53
N LYS A 25 11.82 -3.97 -0.50
CA LYS A 25 12.07 -3.57 -1.89
C LYS A 25 11.84 -2.07 -2.05
N SER A 26 12.62 -1.44 -2.93
CA SER A 26 12.59 0.02 -3.16
C SER A 26 11.35 0.49 -3.91
N TRP A 27 10.79 -0.32 -4.81
CA TRP A 27 9.61 0.03 -5.60
C TRP A 27 8.33 0.21 -4.77
N ASP A 28 8.31 -0.31 -3.54
CA ASP A 28 7.19 -0.18 -2.59
C ASP A 28 7.52 0.76 -1.41
N LYS A 29 8.54 1.60 -1.56
CA LYS A 29 8.96 2.59 -0.56
C LYS A 29 8.71 4.00 -1.09
N PHE A 30 7.72 4.66 -0.50
CA PHE A 30 7.44 6.07 -0.72
C PHE A 30 7.95 6.83 0.50
N GLN A 31 8.95 7.70 0.31
CA GLN A 31 9.61 8.44 1.37
C GLN A 31 9.73 9.91 0.97
N LYS A 32 9.39 10.83 1.89
CA LYS A 32 9.87 12.21 1.78
C LYS A 32 11.32 12.31 2.28
N LYS A 33 12.13 13.15 1.63
CA LYS A 33 13.43 13.58 2.15
C LYS A 33 13.27 14.27 3.51
N LYS A 34 14.26 14.02 4.36
CA LYS A 34 14.44 14.35 5.79
C LYS A 34 13.73 15.62 6.30
N SER A 35 13.10 15.50 7.47
CA SER A 35 12.78 16.62 8.37
C SER A 35 13.96 17.57 8.50
N THR A 36 13.70 18.87 8.42
CA THR A 36 14.61 19.95 8.81
C THR A 36 15.07 19.77 10.27
N ALA A 37 16.22 20.36 10.59
CA ALA A 37 17.06 20.10 11.77
C ALA A 37 16.42 20.32 13.17
N SER A 38 15.13 20.69 13.26
CA SER A 38 14.47 21.05 14.53
C SER A 38 13.66 19.95 15.22
N GLN A 39 13.68 18.69 14.76
CA GLN A 39 12.88 17.60 15.38
C GLN A 39 13.69 16.42 15.93
N VAL A 40 14.89 16.66 16.44
CA VAL A 40 15.70 15.61 17.08
C VAL A 40 15.59 15.66 18.61
N VAL A 41 14.75 14.78 19.16
CA VAL A 41 15.00 14.22 20.50
C VAL A 41 15.78 12.93 20.29
N SER A 42 17.04 12.92 20.73
CA SER A 42 18.13 11.99 20.36
C SER A 42 17.83 10.48 20.50
N TRP A 43 16.95 10.09 21.43
CA TRP A 43 16.65 8.67 21.71
C TRP A 43 15.43 8.12 20.98
N MET A 44 14.65 8.96 20.30
CA MET A 44 13.61 8.47 19.39
C MET A 44 14.25 8.27 18.03
N SER A 45 14.39 7.01 17.61
CA SER A 45 14.59 6.69 16.19
C SER A 45 13.55 7.49 15.41
N PRO A 46 13.90 8.19 14.31
CA PRO A 46 12.92 8.90 13.52
C PRO A 46 11.83 7.89 13.20
N THR A 47 10.66 8.02 13.82
CA THR A 47 9.54 7.17 13.51
C THR A 47 9.40 7.30 12.01
N MET A 48 9.69 6.22 11.28
CA MET A 48 9.59 6.19 9.83
C MET A 48 8.12 6.36 9.49
N LYS A 49 7.65 7.61 9.52
CA LYS A 49 6.30 7.98 9.16
C LYS A 49 6.21 7.60 7.70
N LYS A 50 5.46 6.53 7.42
CA LYS A 50 5.11 6.11 6.07
C LYS A 50 4.35 7.28 5.45
N ASP A 51 5.06 8.14 4.74
CA ASP A 51 4.45 9.31 4.14
C ASP A 51 3.83 8.89 2.83
N THR A 52 2.54 8.57 2.91
CA THR A 52 1.76 8.15 1.78
C THR A 52 1.43 9.32 0.85
N ARG A 53 1.74 10.59 1.18
CA ARG A 53 1.61 11.73 0.23
C ARG A 53 2.47 11.57 -1.01
N GLY A 54 3.67 10.98 -0.89
CA GLY A 54 4.51 10.68 -2.05
C GLY A 54 3.86 9.70 -3.03
N MET A 55 2.85 8.92 -2.59
CA MET A 55 2.06 8.08 -3.49
C MET A 55 1.23 8.93 -4.45
N MET A 56 0.66 10.05 -3.99
CA MET A 56 -0.15 10.93 -4.84
C MET A 56 0.66 11.47 -6.02
N GLU A 57 1.81 12.09 -5.72
CA GLU A 57 2.72 12.65 -6.73
C GLU A 57 3.20 11.60 -7.74
N PHE A 58 3.44 10.37 -7.27
CA PHE A 58 3.86 9.27 -8.12
C PHE A 58 2.72 8.72 -9.00
N PHE A 59 1.53 8.54 -8.42
CA PHE A 59 0.44 7.82 -9.09
C PHE A 59 -0.41 8.69 -10.00
N THR A 60 -0.72 9.93 -9.63
CA THR A 60 -1.58 10.80 -10.44
C THR A 60 -1.14 10.88 -11.92
N PRO A 61 0.15 11.09 -12.29
CA PRO A 61 0.54 11.09 -13.70
C PRO A 61 0.37 9.72 -14.37
N ILE A 62 0.60 8.62 -13.65
CA ILE A 62 0.40 7.25 -14.15
C ILE A 62 -1.09 7.00 -14.42
N TRP A 63 -1.95 7.45 -13.52
CA TRP A 63 -3.40 7.35 -13.68
C TRP A 63 -3.93 8.21 -14.81
N ARG A 64 -3.37 9.40 -15.05
CA ARG A 64 -3.72 10.20 -16.23
C ARG A 64 -3.38 9.48 -17.53
N GLU A 65 -2.20 8.85 -17.60
CA GLU A 65 -1.85 8.02 -18.76
C GLU A 65 -2.73 6.78 -18.88
N ALA A 66 -3.13 6.17 -17.76
CA ALA A 66 -4.07 5.06 -17.77
C ALA A 66 -5.46 5.50 -18.27
N LEU A 67 -5.93 6.66 -17.85
CA LEU A 67 -7.22 7.21 -18.29
C LEU A 67 -7.20 7.54 -19.79
N ARG A 68 -6.09 8.11 -20.31
CA ARG A 68 -5.93 8.43 -21.75
C ARG A 68 -6.12 7.21 -22.65
N VAL A 69 -5.58 6.06 -22.24
CA VAL A 69 -5.63 4.84 -23.06
C VAL A 69 -6.94 4.06 -22.89
N LEU A 70 -7.74 4.36 -21.85
CA LEU A 70 -9.00 3.68 -21.58
C LEU A 70 -10.12 4.28 -22.43
N LYS A 71 -10.89 3.41 -23.09
CA LYS A 71 -12.09 3.85 -23.83
C LYS A 71 -13.09 4.55 -22.90
N PRO A 72 -13.88 5.50 -23.41
CA PRO A 72 -14.98 6.07 -22.65
C PRO A 72 -15.92 4.99 -22.11
N GLY A 73 -16.11 4.96 -20.79
CA GLY A 73 -16.94 3.96 -20.10
C GLY A 73 -16.23 2.65 -19.72
N ALA A 74 -14.94 2.50 -20.03
CA ALA A 74 -14.15 1.36 -19.57
C ALA A 74 -14.02 1.34 -18.04
N PHE A 75 -14.04 0.13 -17.46
CA PHE A 75 -13.85 -0.07 -16.02
C PHE A 75 -12.38 -0.28 -15.66
N ALA A 76 -12.00 0.25 -14.50
CA ALA A 76 -10.71 0.06 -13.88
C ALA A 76 -10.84 -0.65 -12.53
N PHE A 77 -10.18 -1.80 -12.38
CA PHE A 77 -10.04 -2.51 -11.12
C PHE A 77 -8.63 -2.30 -10.57
N VAL A 78 -8.52 -1.50 -9.52
CA VAL A 78 -7.24 -1.18 -8.88
C VAL A 78 -7.18 -1.86 -7.52
N MET A 79 -6.27 -2.83 -7.38
CA MET A 79 -6.06 -3.49 -6.10
C MET A 79 -5.44 -2.51 -5.09
N CYS A 80 -5.81 -2.65 -3.83
CA CYS A 80 -5.27 -1.87 -2.73
C CYS A 80 -5.39 -2.63 -1.41
N ILE A 81 -4.46 -2.38 -0.48
CA ILE A 81 -4.64 -2.83 0.91
C ILE A 81 -5.75 -2.03 1.61
N PRO A 82 -6.51 -2.65 2.53
CA PRO A 82 -7.60 -1.97 3.26
C PRO A 82 -7.09 -0.96 4.30
N ARG A 83 -5.79 -0.66 4.32
CA ARG A 83 -5.18 0.30 5.22
C ARG A 83 -5.69 1.70 4.85
N GLN A 84 -6.47 2.32 5.74
CA GLN A 84 -7.23 3.54 5.47
C GLN A 84 -6.40 4.65 4.82
N ASP A 85 -5.17 4.87 5.27
CA ASP A 85 -4.32 5.94 4.75
C ASP A 85 -3.77 5.63 3.34
N CYS A 86 -3.62 4.35 2.96
CA CYS A 86 -3.28 3.91 1.62
C CYS A 86 -4.50 3.97 0.70
N LEU A 87 -5.61 3.38 1.14
CA LEU A 87 -6.86 3.31 0.38
C LEU A 87 -7.38 4.71 0.04
N ALA A 88 -7.44 5.61 1.02
CA ALA A 88 -7.91 6.97 0.81
C ALA A 88 -7.06 7.69 -0.25
N ARG A 89 -5.74 7.53 -0.23
CA ARG A 89 -4.86 8.19 -1.21
C ARG A 89 -4.92 7.54 -2.58
N MET A 90 -5.10 6.23 -2.66
CA MET A 90 -5.37 5.57 -3.94
C MET A 90 -6.62 6.16 -4.59
N ILE A 91 -7.72 6.26 -3.83
CA ILE A 91 -8.99 6.84 -4.28
C ILE A 91 -8.81 8.29 -4.72
N ILE A 92 -8.20 9.15 -3.89
CA ILE A 92 -7.97 10.57 -4.23
C ILE A 92 -7.09 10.68 -5.47
N SER A 93 -6.04 9.85 -5.61
CA SER A 93 -5.15 9.92 -6.77
C SER A 93 -5.83 9.54 -8.09
N LEU A 94 -6.78 8.61 -8.04
CA LEU A 94 -7.62 8.22 -9.19
C LEU A 94 -8.60 9.34 -9.53
N GLU A 95 -9.25 9.93 -8.52
CA GLU A 95 -10.16 11.07 -8.70
C GLU A 95 -9.42 12.28 -9.30
N ASP A 96 -8.24 12.64 -8.78
CA ASP A 96 -7.36 13.72 -9.28
C ASP A 96 -6.90 13.48 -10.74
N ALA A 97 -6.89 12.22 -11.18
CA ALA A 97 -6.58 11.84 -12.55
C ALA A 97 -7.80 11.90 -13.49
N GLY A 98 -9.02 11.99 -12.95
CA GLY A 98 -10.28 12.09 -13.69
C GLY A 98 -11.16 10.85 -13.68
N PHE A 99 -10.81 9.80 -12.91
CA PHE A 99 -11.67 8.63 -12.78
C PHE A 99 -12.92 8.93 -11.96
N ASN A 100 -14.06 8.34 -12.35
CA ASN A 100 -15.24 8.29 -11.49
C ASN A 100 -15.08 7.17 -10.45
N VAL A 101 -14.92 7.56 -9.18
CA VAL A 101 -14.68 6.64 -8.05
C VAL A 101 -15.92 6.40 -7.18
N GLY A 102 -17.11 6.82 -7.62
CA GLY A 102 -18.36 6.74 -6.85
C GLY A 102 -18.93 5.31 -6.65
N PHE A 103 -18.21 4.28 -7.06
CA PHE A 103 -18.64 2.88 -6.94
C PHE A 103 -18.31 2.30 -5.56
N SER A 104 -19.09 1.28 -5.14
CA SER A 104 -18.76 0.53 -3.93
C SER A 104 -17.49 -0.30 -4.14
N PRO A 105 -16.55 -0.30 -3.18
CA PRO A 105 -15.31 -1.08 -3.30
C PRO A 105 -15.61 -2.59 -3.23
N ILE A 106 -14.88 -3.36 -4.03
CA ILE A 106 -14.88 -4.82 -3.93
C ILE A 106 -13.84 -5.22 -2.88
N LEU A 107 -14.25 -5.93 -1.84
CA LEU A 107 -13.38 -6.37 -0.76
C LEU A 107 -13.03 -7.85 -0.91
N HIS A 108 -11.73 -8.13 -1.00
CA HIS A 108 -11.24 -9.51 -0.91
C HIS A 108 -11.20 -9.95 0.56
N ALA A 109 -12.23 -10.69 0.98
CA ALA A 109 -12.30 -11.30 2.31
C ALA A 109 -11.69 -12.71 2.30
N PHE A 110 -10.56 -12.90 2.98
CA PHE A 110 -9.90 -14.20 3.09
C PHE A 110 -10.52 -15.05 4.20
N ALA A 111 -10.99 -16.26 3.87
CA ALA A 111 -11.52 -17.22 4.84
C ALA A 111 -10.41 -17.92 5.67
N SER A 112 -9.16 -17.90 5.19
CA SER A 112 -8.00 -18.45 5.90
C SER A 112 -7.16 -17.33 6.53
N GLY A 113 -7.23 -17.17 7.85
CA GLY A 113 -6.50 -16.12 8.57
C GLY A 113 -5.13 -16.56 9.03
N PHE A 114 -4.06 -16.12 8.35
CA PHE A 114 -2.74 -16.08 8.97
C PHE A 114 -2.63 -14.76 9.75
N PRO A 115 -2.38 -14.77 11.07
CA PRO A 115 -2.25 -13.53 11.85
C PRO A 115 -1.14 -12.67 11.24
N LYS A 116 -1.51 -11.50 10.70
CA LYS A 116 -0.56 -10.52 10.14
C LYS A 116 -0.01 -9.56 11.21
N ALA A 117 -0.60 -9.57 12.39
CA ALA A 117 -0.12 -8.82 13.54
C ALA A 117 1.04 -9.56 14.23
N GLN A 118 1.99 -8.80 14.77
CA GLN A 118 3.05 -9.36 15.59
C GLN A 118 2.44 -9.96 16.87
N ASN A 119 2.86 -11.17 17.22
CA ASN A 119 2.48 -11.76 18.51
C ASN A 119 3.18 -10.97 19.63
N ILE A 120 2.42 -10.15 20.35
CA ILE A 120 2.93 -9.25 21.40
C ILE A 120 3.63 -10.04 22.49
N GLY A 121 3.06 -11.18 22.90
CA GLY A 121 3.70 -12.04 23.88
C GLY A 121 5.11 -12.43 23.42
N LYS A 122 5.27 -12.92 22.19
CA LYS A 122 6.60 -13.36 21.70
C LYS A 122 7.58 -12.19 21.63
N ALA A 123 7.08 -10.99 21.36
CA ALA A 123 7.88 -9.77 21.37
C ALA A 123 8.36 -9.39 22.79
N VAL A 124 7.49 -9.51 23.79
CA VAL A 124 7.82 -9.25 25.20
C VAL A 124 8.86 -10.23 25.71
N ASP A 125 8.66 -11.54 25.49
CA ASP A 125 9.62 -12.55 25.94
C ASP A 125 11.00 -12.34 25.35
N LYS A 126 11.05 -12.10 24.02
CA LYS A 126 12.30 -11.77 23.34
C LYS A 126 12.97 -10.54 23.93
N ARG A 127 12.19 -9.53 24.33
CA ARG A 127 12.71 -8.30 24.95
C ARG A 127 13.22 -8.53 26.36
N LEU A 128 12.60 -9.43 27.12
CA LEU A 128 12.95 -9.74 28.51
C LEU A 128 13.92 -10.93 28.64
N GLY A 129 14.28 -11.59 27.53
CA GLY A 129 15.09 -12.80 27.56
C GLY A 129 14.38 -13.99 28.20
N ALA A 130 13.05 -14.00 28.24
CA ALA A 130 12.28 -15.06 28.87
C ALA A 130 12.16 -16.27 27.93
N GLU A 131 12.38 -17.46 28.48
CA GLU A 131 12.10 -18.71 27.78
C GLU A 131 10.60 -19.03 27.86
N ARG A 132 10.07 -19.66 26.81
CA ARG A 132 8.65 -19.95 26.68
C ARG A 132 8.43 -21.43 26.41
N GLU A 133 7.50 -22.03 27.16
CA GLU A 133 7.10 -23.41 26.94
C GLU A 133 6.44 -23.60 25.56
N ILE A 134 6.85 -24.64 24.85
CA ILE A 134 6.31 -24.97 23.52
C ILE A 134 5.06 -25.82 23.71
N ILE A 135 3.89 -25.18 23.65
CA ILE A 135 2.58 -25.84 23.81
C ILE A 135 2.04 -26.51 22.53
N GLY A 136 2.81 -26.50 21.43
CA GLY A 136 2.41 -27.16 20.18
C GLY A 136 3.38 -26.91 19.03
N GLN A 137 3.63 -27.94 18.23
CA GLN A 137 4.42 -27.86 17.00
C GLN A 137 3.49 -27.90 15.78
N ARG A 138 3.74 -26.99 14.82
CA ARG A 138 2.98 -26.98 13.57
C ARG A 138 3.55 -28.04 12.63
N ILE A 139 2.81 -29.13 12.44
CA ILE A 139 3.10 -30.10 11.37
C ILE A 139 2.78 -29.39 10.04
N ARG A 140 3.80 -29.15 9.21
CA ARG A 140 3.60 -28.67 7.84
C ARG A 140 3.22 -29.88 6.98
N GLY A 141 1.95 -29.98 6.62
CA GLY A 141 1.51 -30.74 5.44
C GLY A 141 1.80 -29.97 4.17
#